data_AF-A0A940HMS8-F1
#
_entry.id   AF-A0A940HMS8-F1
#
_cell.length_a   1.000
_cell.length_b   1.000
_cell.length_c   1.000
_cell.angle_alpha   90.00
_cell.angle_beta   90.00
_cell.angle_gamma   90.00
#
_symmetry.space_group_name_H-M   'P 1'
#
loop_
_entity.id
_entity.type
_entity.pdbx_description
1 polymer ?
#
loop_
_entity_poly.entity_id
_entity_poly.type
_entity_poly.pdbx_seq_one_letter_code
_entity_poly.pdbx_strand_id
1 'polypeptide(L)'
;VFNVYSGGDYMLVTWGSSRMDAMTPEERYTYKSDLNTLFLQRAHELNAVKTQPAFTALTDYSAVNSTNWRQLGLVDQGANTPQKDLDAYLKVIVSNSFAKATAPGGYLHPSFDVNGVIRKKYDIVISYFINAFGVDLQAIGNEGA
;
A
#
# COMPACT_ATOMS: atom_id res chain seq x y z
N VAL A 1 -5.29 14.71 -42.10
CA VAL A 1 -5.99 15.33 -40.95
C VAL A 1 -5.44 14.68 -39.71
N PHE A 2 -4.80 15.45 -38.82
CA PHE A 2 -4.29 14.94 -37.55
C PHE A 2 -5.42 15.04 -36.52
N ASN A 3 -5.84 13.90 -35.97
CA ASN A 3 -6.85 13.87 -34.91
C ASN A 3 -6.13 13.76 -33.57
N VAL A 4 -6.58 14.55 -32.60
CA VAL A 4 -6.13 14.54 -31.21
C VAL A 4 -7.30 14.07 -30.36
N TYR A 5 -7.02 13.13 -29.46
CA TYR A 5 -7.98 12.58 -28.51
C TYR A 5 -7.46 12.82 -27.08
N SER A 6 -8.37 13.07 -26.14
CA SER A 6 -8.07 13.07 -24.71
C SER A 6 -8.71 11.87 -24.03
N GLY A 7 -8.06 11.37 -22.99
CA GLY A 7 -8.60 10.41 -22.02
C GLY A 7 -8.41 10.95 -20.60
N GLY A 8 -9.31 10.61 -19.67
CA GLY A 8 -9.34 11.21 -18.33
C GLY A 8 -8.50 10.48 -17.27
N ASP A 9 -8.11 9.23 -17.49
CA ASP A 9 -7.39 8.41 -16.51
C ASP A 9 -6.18 7.73 -17.16
N TYR A 10 -4.97 8.14 -16.75
CA TYR A 10 -3.71 7.58 -17.23
C TYR A 10 -2.66 7.56 -16.13
N MET A 11 -1.76 6.58 -16.22
CA MET A 11 -0.50 6.59 -15.48
C MET A 11 0.61 6.95 -16.44
N LEU A 12 1.40 7.98 -16.10
CA LEU A 12 2.57 8.34 -16.88
C LEU A 12 3.80 7.71 -16.26
N VAL A 13 4.41 6.82 -17.03
CA VAL A 13 5.63 6.12 -16.66
C VAL A 13 6.78 6.77 -17.40
N THR A 14 7.64 7.52 -16.69
CA THR A 14 8.87 8.09 -17.28
C THR A 14 10.00 7.06 -17.28
N TRP A 15 11.07 7.34 -18.03
CA TRP A 15 12.27 6.49 -18.14
C TRP A 15 12.12 5.18 -18.93
N GLY A 16 11.15 5.10 -19.86
CA GLY A 16 11.10 4.06 -20.90
C GLY A 16 12.26 4.15 -21.91
N SER A 17 13.49 3.99 -21.43
CA SER A 17 14.73 4.00 -22.20
C SER A 17 15.61 2.82 -21.80
N SER A 18 16.77 2.65 -22.43
CA SER A 18 17.77 1.62 -22.06
C SER A 18 18.21 1.67 -20.59
N ARG A 19 17.86 2.74 -19.86
CA ARG A 19 18.06 2.82 -18.42
C ARG A 19 17.25 1.77 -17.64
N MET A 20 16.08 1.33 -18.15
CA MET A 20 15.31 0.25 -17.51
C MET A 20 16.10 -1.06 -17.49
N ASP A 21 16.88 -1.31 -18.54
CA ASP A 21 17.73 -2.51 -18.64
C ASP A 21 18.91 -2.45 -17.65
N ALA A 22 19.32 -1.24 -17.26
CA ALA A 22 20.43 -0.99 -16.36
C ALA A 22 20.04 -0.82 -14.89
N MET A 23 18.74 -0.88 -14.54
CA MET A 23 18.29 -0.78 -13.15
C MET A 23 18.86 -1.92 -12.31
N THR A 24 19.42 -1.59 -11.15
CA THR A 24 19.78 -2.61 -10.16
C THR A 24 18.53 -3.34 -9.66
N PRO A 25 18.67 -4.53 -9.05
CA PRO A 25 17.53 -5.21 -8.42
C PRO A 25 16.76 -4.30 -7.44
N GLU A 26 17.46 -3.50 -6.64
CA GLU A 26 16.87 -2.59 -5.66
C GLU A 26 16.12 -1.41 -6.32
N GLU A 27 16.69 -0.83 -7.37
CA GLU A 27 16.03 0.22 -8.16
C GLU A 27 14.76 -0.32 -8.83
N ARG A 28 14.84 -1.52 -9.40
CA ARG A 28 13.70 -2.19 -10.04
C ARG A 28 12.60 -2.51 -9.03
N TYR A 29 12.97 -3.01 -7.85
CA TYR A 29 12.04 -3.28 -6.75
C TYR A 29 11.33 -2.00 -6.29
N THR A 30 12.09 -0.92 -6.09
CA THR A 30 11.55 0.39 -5.70
C THR A 30 10.58 0.92 -6.77
N TYR A 31 11.00 0.89 -8.04
CA TYR A 31 10.18 1.35 -9.16
C TYR A 31 8.86 0.59 -9.29
N LYS A 32 8.91 -0.75 -9.20
CA LYS A 32 7.70 -1.61 -9.19
C LYS A 32 6.79 -1.26 -8.02
N SER A 33 7.36 -1.01 -6.85
CA SER A 33 6.61 -0.68 -5.64
C SER A 33 5.88 0.67 -5.77
N ASP A 34 6.56 1.68 -6.32
CA ASP A 34 5.99 3.00 -6.59
C ASP A 34 4.87 2.93 -7.63
N LEU A 35 5.09 2.18 -8.72
CA LEU A 35 4.09 1.98 -9.78
C LEU A 35 2.81 1.34 -9.23
N ASN A 36 2.93 0.24 -8.48
CA ASN A 36 1.78 -0.44 -7.90
C ASN A 36 1.08 0.43 -6.83
N THR A 37 1.84 1.16 -6.03
CA THR A 37 1.29 2.11 -5.05
C THR A 37 0.42 3.16 -5.75
N LEU A 38 0.95 3.82 -6.78
CA LEU A 38 0.22 4.84 -7.53
C LEU A 38 -1.05 4.29 -8.17
N PHE A 39 -0.97 3.11 -8.80
CA PHE A 39 -2.13 2.46 -9.41
C PHE A 39 -3.22 2.16 -8.38
N LEU A 40 -2.86 1.55 -7.25
CA LEU A 40 -3.81 1.13 -6.22
C LEU A 40 -4.48 2.32 -5.52
N GLN A 41 -3.70 3.36 -5.22
CA GLN A 41 -4.23 4.59 -4.63
C GLN A 41 -5.16 5.32 -5.61
N ARG A 42 -4.83 5.35 -6.90
CA ARG A 42 -5.73 5.88 -7.93
C ARG A 42 -7.02 5.06 -8.06
N ALA A 43 -6.91 3.73 -8.04
CA ALA A 43 -8.08 2.85 -8.04
C ALA A 43 -8.98 3.06 -6.81
N HIS A 44 -8.40 3.37 -5.66
CA HIS A 44 -9.15 3.72 -4.45
C HIS A 44 -9.81 5.09 -4.57
N GLU A 45 -9.11 6.11 -5.07
CA GLU A 45 -9.66 7.44 -5.34
C GLU A 45 -10.88 7.38 -6.28
N LEU A 46 -10.82 6.51 -7.28
CA LEU A 46 -11.91 6.24 -8.23
C LEU A 46 -12.98 5.28 -7.68
N ASN A 47 -12.92 4.88 -6.41
CA ASN A 47 -13.83 3.97 -5.73
C ASN A 47 -13.90 2.53 -6.30
N ALA A 48 -12.93 2.13 -7.11
CA ALA A 48 -12.80 0.75 -7.58
C ALA A 48 -12.30 -0.16 -6.44
N VAL A 49 -11.31 0.32 -5.69
CA VAL A 49 -10.91 -0.22 -4.38
C VAL A 49 -11.71 0.51 -3.32
N LYS A 50 -12.26 -0.22 -2.33
CA LYS A 50 -13.07 0.38 -1.26
C LYS A 50 -12.39 0.21 0.09
N THR A 51 -12.70 1.08 1.05
CA THR A 51 -12.34 0.85 2.46
C THR A 51 -13.34 -0.10 3.12
N GLN A 52 -12.83 -1.19 3.70
CA GLN A 52 -13.67 -2.23 4.31
C GLN A 52 -14.17 -1.73 5.69
N PRO A 53 -15.46 -1.92 6.03
CA PRO A 53 -15.95 -1.59 7.37
C PRO A 53 -15.19 -2.29 8.51
N ALA A 54 -14.77 -3.55 8.28
CA ALA A 54 -13.96 -4.31 9.23
C ALA A 54 -12.58 -3.67 9.46
N PHE A 55 -11.99 -3.03 8.44
CA PHE A 55 -10.73 -2.30 8.57
C PHE A 55 -10.94 -1.02 9.40
N THR A 56 -11.99 -0.26 9.12
CA THR A 56 -12.25 1.01 9.82
C THR A 56 -12.66 0.82 11.27
N ALA A 57 -13.31 -0.29 11.60
CA ALA A 57 -13.75 -0.59 12.96
C ALA A 57 -12.60 -0.85 13.95
N LEU A 58 -11.38 -1.11 13.47
CA LEU A 58 -10.22 -1.40 14.31
C LEU A 58 -9.51 -0.16 14.86
N THR A 59 -9.92 1.04 14.43
CA THR A 59 -9.23 2.28 14.77
C THR A 59 -10.24 3.38 15.08
N ASP A 60 -10.12 3.99 16.26
CA ASP A 60 -10.77 5.26 16.55
C ASP A 60 -9.92 6.40 15.99
N TYR A 61 -10.23 6.83 14.76
CA TYR A 61 -9.50 7.89 14.06
C TYR A 61 -9.59 9.25 14.77
N SER A 62 -10.62 9.49 15.60
CA SER A 62 -10.76 10.74 16.34
C SER A 62 -9.80 10.84 17.53
N ALA A 63 -9.29 9.70 18.01
CA ALA A 63 -8.35 9.62 19.12
C ALA A 63 -6.87 9.59 18.67
N VAL A 64 -6.61 9.53 17.36
CA VAL A 64 -5.24 9.45 16.82
C VAL A 64 -4.47 10.74 17.07
N ASN A 65 -3.27 10.60 17.60
CA ASN A 65 -2.30 11.67 17.81
C ASN A 65 -0.85 11.17 17.58
N SER A 66 0.13 12.06 17.77
CA SER A 66 1.54 11.78 17.50
C SER A 66 2.17 10.68 18.37
N THR A 67 1.55 10.29 19.48
CA THR A 67 2.13 9.32 20.43
C THR A 67 1.43 7.97 20.43
N ASN A 68 0.17 7.89 19.97
CA ASN A 68 -0.65 6.67 20.04
C ASN A 68 -1.01 6.02 18.69
N TRP A 69 -0.61 6.61 17.55
CA TRP A 69 -1.05 6.17 16.22
C TRP A 69 -0.72 4.70 15.91
N ARG A 70 0.46 4.20 16.31
CA ARG A 70 0.85 2.79 16.12
C ARG A 70 0.00 1.84 16.96
N GLN A 71 -0.28 2.24 18.21
CA GLN A 71 -1.13 1.49 19.14
C GLN A 71 -2.58 1.41 18.63
N LEU A 72 -3.01 2.41 17.86
CA LEU A 72 -4.29 2.46 17.17
C LEU A 72 -4.28 1.83 15.77
N GLY A 73 -3.16 1.21 15.36
CA GLY A 73 -3.08 0.40 14.15
C GLY A 73 -2.78 1.17 12.86
N LEU A 74 -2.25 2.39 12.93
CA LEU A 74 -1.81 3.11 11.74
C LEU A 74 -0.36 2.73 11.39
N VAL A 75 -0.05 2.70 10.09
CA VAL A 75 1.33 2.52 9.56
C VAL A 75 2.00 3.85 9.20
N ASP A 76 1.23 4.94 9.15
CA ASP A 76 1.68 6.31 8.93
C ASP A 76 0.88 7.24 9.85
N GLN A 77 1.57 8.08 10.63
CA GLN A 77 0.94 9.04 11.55
C GLN A 77 0.03 10.04 10.82
N GLY A 78 0.37 10.45 9.59
CA GLY A 78 -0.41 11.40 8.80
C GLY A 78 -1.65 10.78 8.14
N ALA A 79 -1.77 9.46 8.17
CA ALA A 79 -2.87 8.70 7.58
C ALA A 79 -4.04 8.51 8.55
N ASN A 80 -4.44 9.60 9.23
CA ASN A 80 -5.42 9.58 10.31
C ASN A 80 -6.89 9.66 9.87
N THR A 81 -7.18 9.33 8.62
CA THR A 81 -8.54 9.12 8.13
C THR A 81 -8.65 7.72 7.51
N PRO A 82 -9.84 7.09 7.52
CA PRO A 82 -10.02 5.76 6.94
C PRO A 82 -9.43 5.58 5.54
N GLN A 83 -9.60 6.59 4.69
CA GLN A 83 -9.12 6.54 3.30
C GLN A 83 -7.60 6.61 3.22
N LYS A 84 -6.99 7.59 3.91
CA LYS A 84 -5.52 7.73 3.91
C LYS A 84 -4.84 6.53 4.53
N ASP A 85 -5.46 5.95 5.55
CA ASP A 85 -4.94 4.76 6.21
C ASP A 85 -4.92 3.56 5.25
N LEU A 86 -6.02 3.31 4.53
CA LEU A 86 -6.02 2.29 3.48
C LEU A 86 -4.92 2.55 2.45
N ASP A 87 -4.75 3.78 1.97
CA ASP A 87 -3.69 4.15 1.01
C ASP A 87 -2.28 3.87 1.55
N ALA A 88 -2.06 4.09 2.85
CA ALA A 88 -0.81 3.78 3.51
C ALA A 88 -0.58 2.27 3.60
N TYR A 89 -1.61 1.48 3.92
CA TYR A 89 -1.53 0.01 3.90
C TYR A 89 -1.25 -0.55 2.51
N LEU A 90 -1.94 -0.06 1.48
CA LEU A 90 -1.71 -0.46 0.08
C LEU A 90 -0.23 -0.27 -0.30
N LYS A 91 0.32 0.91 0.01
CA LYS A 91 1.74 1.20 -0.18
C LYS A 91 2.65 0.24 0.60
N VAL A 92 2.40 0.07 1.89
CA VAL A 92 3.25 -0.77 2.77
C VAL A 92 3.31 -2.20 2.27
N ILE A 93 2.17 -2.78 1.87
CA ILE A 93 2.08 -4.17 1.41
C ILE A 93 2.90 -4.37 0.11
N VAL A 94 2.71 -3.52 -0.91
CA VAL A 94 3.38 -3.72 -2.21
C VAL A 94 4.84 -3.29 -2.23
N SER A 95 5.27 -2.52 -1.21
CA SER A 95 6.64 -2.00 -1.09
C SER A 95 7.52 -2.78 -0.12
N ASN A 96 7.00 -3.80 0.57
CA ASN A 96 7.77 -4.63 1.48
C ASN A 96 7.45 -6.11 1.29
N SER A 97 8.50 -6.95 1.23
CA SER A 97 8.30 -8.38 1.42
C SER A 97 7.76 -8.68 2.80
N PHE A 98 7.04 -9.78 2.92
CA PHE A 98 6.56 -10.25 4.23
C PHE A 98 7.72 -10.48 5.21
N ALA A 99 8.85 -11.01 4.72
CA ALA A 99 10.06 -11.17 5.51
C ALA A 99 10.55 -9.82 6.08
N LYS A 100 10.64 -8.77 5.26
CA LYS A 100 11.03 -7.43 5.71
C LYS A 100 9.97 -6.79 6.63
N ALA A 101 8.68 -7.00 6.36
CA ALA A 101 7.60 -6.47 7.17
C ALA A 101 7.60 -7.06 8.59
N THR A 102 8.06 -8.30 8.76
CA THR A 102 8.10 -9.00 10.05
C THR A 102 9.45 -8.94 10.77
N ALA A 103 10.54 -8.61 10.06
CA ALA A 103 11.87 -8.44 10.63
C ALA A 103 11.93 -7.26 11.64
N PRO A 104 12.93 -7.22 12.55
CA PRO A 104 13.11 -6.10 13.47
C PRO A 104 13.10 -4.74 12.75
N GLY A 105 12.22 -3.84 13.18
CA GLY A 105 12.00 -2.53 12.55
C GLY A 105 10.94 -2.52 11.45
N GLY A 106 10.42 -3.67 11.03
CA GLY A 106 9.31 -3.79 10.09
C GLY A 106 7.94 -3.48 10.71
N TYR A 107 6.96 -3.17 9.86
CA TYR A 107 5.62 -2.73 10.27
C TYR A 107 4.82 -3.77 11.07
N LEU A 108 5.07 -5.05 10.85
CA LEU A 108 4.39 -6.17 11.51
C LEU A 108 5.22 -6.78 12.65
N HIS A 109 6.39 -6.21 12.93
CA HIS A 109 7.21 -6.62 14.06
C HIS A 109 6.61 -6.09 15.37
N PRO A 110 6.65 -6.84 16.49
CA PRO A 110 6.05 -6.41 17.76
C PRO A 110 6.54 -5.06 18.32
N SER A 111 7.73 -4.62 17.92
CA SER A 111 8.25 -3.29 18.30
C SER A 111 7.55 -2.13 17.59
N PHE A 112 6.88 -2.40 16.47
CA PHE A 112 6.10 -1.42 15.71
C PHE A 112 4.59 -1.68 15.87
N ASP A 113 4.16 -2.92 15.65
CA ASP A 113 2.77 -3.38 15.88
C ASP A 113 2.57 -3.82 17.33
N VAL A 114 2.58 -2.85 18.25
CA VAL A 114 2.55 -3.10 19.69
C VAL A 114 1.30 -3.87 20.14
N ASN A 115 0.15 -3.60 19.50
CA ASN A 115 -1.14 -4.17 19.90
C ASN A 115 -1.65 -5.27 18.95
N GLY A 116 -0.88 -5.64 17.92
CA GLY A 116 -1.33 -6.59 16.89
C GLY A 116 -2.42 -6.04 15.96
N VAL A 117 -2.74 -4.74 16.04
CA VAL A 117 -3.82 -4.11 15.26
C VAL A 117 -3.36 -3.91 13.82
N ILE A 118 -2.07 -3.63 13.62
CA ILE A 118 -1.52 -3.43 12.27
C ILE A 118 -1.61 -4.71 11.47
N ARG A 119 -1.21 -5.84 12.06
CA ARG A 119 -1.37 -7.17 11.43
C ARG A 119 -2.82 -7.49 11.07
N LYS A 120 -3.78 -7.22 11.96
CA LYS A 120 -5.20 -7.47 11.65
C LYS A 120 -5.68 -6.67 10.45
N LYS A 121 -5.30 -5.38 10.37
CA LYS A 121 -5.61 -4.52 9.23
C LYS A 121 -4.93 -4.99 7.95
N TYR A 122 -3.66 -5.39 8.05
CA TYR A 122 -2.88 -5.98 6.95
C TYR A 122 -3.58 -7.20 6.35
N ASP A 123 -4.01 -8.13 7.20
CA ASP A 123 -4.68 -9.37 6.80
C ASP A 123 -6.06 -9.08 6.17
N ILE A 124 -6.80 -8.07 6.65
CA ILE A 124 -8.06 -7.63 6.06
C ILE A 124 -7.85 -7.10 4.64
N VAL A 125 -6.81 -6.28 4.43
CA VAL A 125 -6.51 -5.71 3.10
C VAL A 125 -6.13 -6.83 2.13
N ILE A 126 -5.24 -7.75 2.52
CA ILE A 126 -4.88 -8.90 1.67
C ILE A 126 -6.10 -9.75 1.33
N SER A 127 -6.89 -10.13 2.34
CA SER A 127 -8.08 -10.96 2.15
C SER A 127 -9.09 -10.28 1.22
N TYR A 128 -9.27 -8.97 1.34
CA TYR A 128 -10.13 -8.22 0.44
C TYR A 128 -9.66 -8.31 -1.00
N PHE A 129 -8.37 -8.11 -1.29
CA PHE A 129 -7.86 -8.15 -2.65
C PHE A 129 -7.93 -9.56 -3.27
N ILE A 130 -7.64 -10.60 -2.48
CA ILE A 130 -7.80 -11.98 -2.91
C ILE A 130 -9.26 -12.26 -3.27
N ASN A 131 -10.20 -11.89 -2.40
CA ASN A 131 -11.61 -12.25 -2.57
C ASN A 131 -12.33 -11.39 -3.62
N ALA A 132 -12.00 -10.10 -3.72
CA ALA A 132 -12.68 -9.18 -4.63
C ALA A 132 -12.08 -9.14 -6.04
N PHE A 133 -10.76 -9.38 -6.16
CA PHE A 133 -10.03 -9.22 -7.42
C PHE A 133 -9.21 -10.44 -7.83
N GLY A 134 -9.08 -11.46 -6.97
CA GLY A 134 -8.18 -12.59 -7.22
C GLY A 134 -6.70 -12.20 -7.18
N VAL A 135 -6.36 -11.10 -6.50
CA VAL A 135 -5.00 -10.54 -6.46
C VAL A 135 -4.40 -10.73 -5.07
N ASP A 136 -3.23 -11.37 -5.01
CA ASP A 136 -2.40 -11.38 -3.80
C ASP A 136 -1.44 -10.18 -3.82
N LEU A 137 -1.78 -9.13 -3.06
CA LEU A 137 -0.90 -7.96 -2.95
C LEU A 137 0.44 -8.28 -2.28
N GLN A 138 0.49 -9.28 -1.39
CA GLN A 138 1.73 -9.65 -0.74
C GLN A 138 2.69 -10.32 -1.73
N ALA A 139 2.19 -11.05 -2.73
CA ALA A 139 3.02 -11.58 -3.80
C ALA A 139 3.76 -10.45 -4.55
N ILE A 140 3.09 -9.31 -4.80
CA ILE A 140 3.72 -8.12 -5.39
C ILE A 140 4.82 -7.58 -4.48
N GLY A 141 4.57 -7.49 -3.16
CA GLY A 141 5.57 -7.07 -2.18
C GLY A 141 6.77 -8.02 -2.06
N ASN A 142 6.56 -9.32 -2.26
CA ASN A 142 7.63 -10.32 -2.21
C ASN A 142 8.48 -10.36 -3.49
N GLU A 143 7.90 -10.02 -4.64
CA GLU A 143 8.58 -10.10 -5.93
C GLU A 143 9.75 -9.11 -5.99
N GLY A 144 10.96 -9.65 -6.18
CA GLY A 144 12.21 -8.90 -6.30
C GLY A 144 12.78 -8.33 -5.00
N ALA A 145 12.27 -8.79 -3.83
CA ALA A 145 12.67 -8.32 -2.50
C ALA A 145 13.88 -9.04 -1.90
#